data_AF-A0A2S6Q2B5-F1
#
_entry.id   AF-A0A2S6Q2B5-F1
#
_cell.length_a   1.000
_cell.length_b   1.000
_cell.length_c   1.000
_cell.angle_alpha   90.00
_cell.angle_beta   90.00
_cell.angle_gamma   90.00
#
_symmetry.space_group_name_H-M   'P 1'
#
loop_
_entity.id
_entity.type
_entity.pdbx_description
1 polymer ?
#
loop_
_entity_poly.entity_id
_entity_poly.type
_entity_poly.pdbx_seq_one_letter_code
_entity_poly.pdbx_strand_id
1 'polypeptide(L)'
;MPSAREALLDSAHSALSTLPWTAVRMVDVAARAGVSRQTLYNEFGSKDGLARALIRRAADSYLAGVERALGSARTRGEGPAELARWTVRAARADVLVKALVTGVWGEHLPCPGALAAGRRTDAALPTPTELLTFVRDRAVAALEGGPSPRDPAELELSCEIALRLAVSYTLVPAPALSARNRTAADRSHR
;
A
#
# COMPACT_ATOMS: atom_id res chain seq x y z
N MET A 1 -7.82 0.28 -22.76
CA MET A 1 -7.18 1.60 -22.61
C MET A 1 -7.52 2.10 -21.22
N PRO A 2 -6.55 2.58 -20.42
CA PRO A 2 -6.85 3.17 -19.12
C PRO A 2 -7.75 4.39 -19.30
N SER A 3 -8.68 4.58 -18.37
CA SER A 3 -9.52 5.78 -18.30
C SER A 3 -8.66 7.03 -18.07
N ALA A 4 -9.18 8.21 -18.42
CA ALA A 4 -8.49 9.48 -18.15
C ALA A 4 -8.14 9.63 -16.65
N ARG A 5 -9.05 9.19 -15.77
CA ARG A 5 -8.83 9.16 -14.32
C ARG A 5 -7.68 8.25 -13.91
N GLU A 6 -7.58 7.05 -14.47
CA GLU A 6 -6.47 6.12 -14.19
C GLU A 6 -5.14 6.67 -14.69
N ALA A 7 -5.10 7.18 -15.93
CA ALA A 7 -3.89 7.78 -16.49
C ALA A 7 -3.38 8.96 -15.65
N LEU A 8 -4.29 9.79 -15.14
CA LEU A 8 -3.96 10.89 -14.22
C LEU A 8 -3.39 10.40 -12.88
N LEU A 9 -3.98 9.35 -12.30
CA LEU A 9 -3.49 8.76 -11.06
C LEU A 9 -2.14 8.07 -11.24
N ASP A 10 -1.90 7.40 -12.37
CA ASP A 10 -0.60 6.79 -12.70
C ASP A 10 0.49 7.84 -12.90
N SER A 11 0.15 8.93 -13.61
CA SER A 11 1.03 10.07 -13.82
C SER A 11 1.41 10.73 -12.49
N ALA A 12 0.43 10.97 -11.63
CA ALA A 12 0.66 11.60 -10.33
C ALA A 12 1.42 10.67 -9.35
N HIS A 13 1.12 9.37 -9.34
CA HIS A 13 1.85 8.38 -8.55
C HIS A 13 3.32 8.30 -9.00
N SER A 14 3.56 8.24 -10.31
CA SER A 14 4.92 8.24 -10.86
C SER A 14 5.73 9.46 -10.43
N ALA A 15 5.09 10.64 -10.32
CA ALA A 15 5.76 11.86 -9.89
C ALA A 15 6.27 11.80 -8.43
N LEU A 16 5.65 10.97 -7.56
CA LEU A 16 6.10 10.79 -6.17
C LEU A 16 7.48 10.09 -6.07
N SER A 17 7.92 9.43 -7.14
CA SER A 17 9.25 8.79 -7.19
C SER A 17 10.39 9.79 -7.44
N THR A 18 10.07 10.98 -7.94
CA THR A 18 11.08 11.98 -8.38
C THR A 18 10.97 13.31 -7.64
N LEU A 19 9.78 13.67 -7.16
CA LEU A 19 9.52 14.99 -6.58
C LEU A 19 8.74 14.87 -5.27
N PRO A 20 9.00 15.76 -4.30
CA PRO A 20 8.11 15.90 -3.15
C PRO A 20 6.72 16.36 -3.61
N TRP A 21 5.66 15.91 -2.92
CA TRP A 21 4.28 16.23 -3.27
C TRP A 21 4.04 17.74 -3.42
N THR A 22 4.66 18.57 -2.59
CA THR A 22 4.56 20.04 -2.67
C THR A 22 5.00 20.59 -4.03
N ALA A 23 6.00 19.98 -4.67
CA ALA A 23 6.52 20.36 -5.99
C ALA A 23 5.72 19.78 -7.16
N VAL A 24 4.87 18.76 -6.95
CA VAL A 24 4.04 18.19 -8.02
C VAL A 24 3.02 19.21 -8.52
N ARG A 25 3.05 19.56 -9.81
CA ARG A 25 2.11 20.52 -10.40
C ARG A 25 1.03 19.80 -11.20
N MET A 26 -0.22 20.25 -11.04
CA MET A 26 -1.39 19.71 -11.74
C MET A 26 -1.22 19.74 -13.27
N VAL A 27 -0.60 20.81 -13.81
CA VAL A 27 -0.35 20.92 -15.25
C VAL A 27 0.60 19.84 -15.78
N ASP A 28 1.64 19.49 -15.03
CA ASP A 28 2.61 18.48 -15.44
C ASP A 28 1.99 17.08 -15.39
N VAL A 29 1.16 16.83 -14.38
CA VAL A 29 0.38 15.58 -14.25
C VAL A 29 -0.55 15.40 -15.46
N ALA A 30 -1.31 16.45 -15.81
CA ALA A 30 -2.23 16.43 -16.96
C ALA A 30 -1.47 16.19 -18.28
N ALA A 31 -0.38 16.94 -18.50
CA ALA A 31 0.43 16.82 -19.70
C ALA A 31 1.01 15.40 -19.86
N ARG A 32 1.57 14.84 -18.79
CA ARG A 32 2.14 13.47 -18.80
C ARG A 32 1.07 12.39 -18.95
N ALA A 33 -0.15 12.62 -18.48
CA ALA A 33 -1.30 11.73 -18.68
C ALA A 33 -1.95 11.88 -20.06
N GLY A 34 -1.52 12.84 -20.89
CA GLY A 34 -2.08 13.08 -22.22
C GLY A 34 -3.50 13.67 -22.19
N VAL A 35 -3.88 14.35 -21.11
CA VAL A 35 -5.22 14.95 -20.94
C VAL A 35 -5.14 16.45 -20.72
N SER A 36 -6.25 17.16 -20.94
CA SER A 36 -6.32 18.59 -20.71
C SER A 36 -6.29 18.92 -19.21
N ARG A 37 -5.82 20.13 -18.85
CA ARG A 37 -5.93 20.64 -17.48
C ARG A 37 -7.38 20.66 -16.99
N GLN A 38 -8.30 21.06 -17.85
CA GLN A 38 -9.73 21.11 -17.53
C GLN A 38 -10.26 19.73 -17.17
N THR A 39 -9.87 18.68 -17.91
CA THR A 39 -10.21 17.30 -17.59
C THR A 39 -9.72 16.93 -16.20
N LEU A 40 -8.46 17.22 -15.86
CA LEU A 40 -7.91 16.94 -14.53
C LEU A 40 -8.71 17.64 -13.42
N TYR A 41 -8.96 18.95 -13.57
CA TYR A 41 -9.75 19.70 -12.59
C TYR A 41 -11.20 19.24 -12.51
N ASN A 42 -11.80 18.77 -13.59
CA ASN A 42 -13.15 18.18 -13.57
C ASN A 42 -13.17 16.84 -12.79
N GLU A 43 -12.13 16.01 -12.97
CA GLU A 43 -12.03 14.70 -12.31
C GLU A 43 -11.74 14.81 -10.81
N PHE A 44 -10.87 15.73 -10.41
CA PHE A 44 -10.33 15.79 -9.04
C PHE A 44 -10.64 17.07 -8.28
N GLY A 45 -11.10 18.13 -8.97
CA GLY A 45 -11.40 19.44 -8.38
C GLY A 45 -10.17 20.25 -7.96
N SER A 46 -9.24 19.65 -7.23
CA SER A 46 -8.04 20.30 -6.70
C SER A 46 -6.88 19.32 -6.56
N LYS A 47 -5.69 19.85 -6.24
CA LYS A 47 -4.51 19.02 -5.91
C LYS A 47 -4.78 18.14 -4.71
N ASP A 48 -5.53 18.63 -3.72
CA ASP A 48 -5.92 17.84 -2.55
C ASP A 48 -6.93 16.74 -2.91
N GLY A 49 -7.83 16.98 -3.86
CA GLY A 49 -8.71 15.94 -4.39
C GLY A 49 -7.94 14.84 -5.11
N LEU A 50 -6.92 15.21 -5.91
CA LEU A 50 -6.02 14.25 -6.56
C LEU A 50 -5.23 13.45 -5.51
N ALA A 51 -4.72 14.11 -4.47
CA ALA A 51 -4.03 13.45 -3.36
C ALA A 51 -4.93 12.42 -2.65
N ARG A 52 -6.17 12.80 -2.31
CA ARG A 52 -7.13 11.87 -1.70
C ARG A 52 -7.42 10.69 -2.61
N ALA A 53 -7.59 10.92 -3.90
CA ALA A 53 -7.83 9.86 -4.87
C ALA A 53 -6.64 8.90 -5.00
N LEU A 54 -5.40 9.41 -4.97
CA LEU A 54 -4.18 8.60 -4.96
C LEU A 54 -4.11 7.68 -3.74
N ILE A 55 -4.31 8.24 -2.55
CA ILE A 55 -4.22 7.48 -1.30
C ILE A 55 -5.32 6.43 -1.24
N ARG A 56 -6.54 6.76 -1.68
CA ARG A 56 -7.65 5.81 -1.76
C ARG A 56 -7.34 4.67 -2.73
N ARG A 57 -6.82 4.97 -3.93
CA ARG A 57 -6.41 3.95 -4.89
C ARG A 57 -5.35 3.01 -4.30
N ALA A 58 -4.39 3.54 -3.54
CA ALA A 58 -3.37 2.74 -2.88
C ALA A 58 -3.99 1.81 -1.81
N ALA A 59 -4.92 2.30 -1.00
CA ALA A 59 -5.65 1.49 -0.01
C ALA A 59 -6.47 0.38 -0.69
N ASP A 60 -7.25 0.71 -1.72
CA ASP A 60 -8.07 -0.24 -2.47
C ASP A 60 -7.20 -1.32 -3.13
N SER A 61 -6.09 -0.92 -3.75
CA SER A 61 -5.15 -1.84 -4.41
C SER A 61 -4.48 -2.77 -3.40
N TYR A 62 -4.14 -2.25 -2.21
CA TYR A 62 -3.57 -3.04 -1.13
C TYR A 62 -4.56 -4.09 -0.60
N LEU A 63 -5.81 -3.69 -0.31
CA LEU A 63 -6.87 -4.60 0.15
C LEU A 63 -7.16 -5.69 -0.89
N ALA A 64 -7.34 -5.32 -2.15
CA ALA A 64 -7.54 -6.29 -3.24
C ALA A 64 -6.32 -7.21 -3.42
N GLY A 65 -5.11 -6.71 -3.16
CA GLY A 65 -3.89 -7.50 -3.15
C GLY A 65 -3.86 -8.57 -2.07
N VAL A 66 -4.31 -8.22 -0.85
CA VAL A 66 -4.41 -9.17 0.28
C VAL A 66 -5.37 -10.31 -0.07
N GLU A 67 -6.56 -9.99 -0.57
CA GLU A 67 -7.56 -11.00 -0.96
C GLU A 67 -7.00 -11.99 -1.99
N ARG A 68 -6.31 -11.48 -3.02
CA ARG A 68 -5.65 -12.32 -4.04
C ARG A 68 -4.54 -13.20 -3.45
N ALA A 69 -3.68 -12.63 -2.61
CA ALA A 69 -2.57 -13.37 -1.99
C ALA A 69 -3.10 -14.52 -1.13
N LEU A 70 -4.11 -14.26 -0.31
CA LEU A 70 -4.69 -15.25 0.59
C LEU A 70 -5.53 -16.30 -0.11
N GLY A 71 -6.21 -15.97 -1.21
CA GLY A 71 -6.91 -16.95 -2.05
C GLY A 71 -5.99 -18.09 -2.50
N SER A 72 -4.73 -17.78 -2.81
CA SER A 72 -3.70 -18.77 -3.16
C SER A 72 -3.08 -19.50 -1.96
N ALA A 73 -3.08 -18.86 -0.78
CA ALA A 73 -2.45 -19.39 0.43
C ALA A 73 -3.38 -20.30 1.24
N ARG A 74 -4.70 -20.13 1.10
CA ARG A 74 -5.73 -20.94 1.76
C ARG A 74 -5.48 -22.43 1.59
N THR A 75 -5.07 -22.86 0.41
CA THR A 75 -4.82 -24.28 0.09
C THR A 75 -3.56 -24.85 0.76
N ARG A 76 -2.63 -24.00 1.19
CA ARG A 76 -1.35 -24.40 1.82
C ARG A 76 -1.35 -24.30 3.36
N GLY A 77 -2.39 -23.72 3.96
CA GLY A 77 -2.45 -23.49 5.41
C GLY A 77 -1.50 -22.38 5.92
N GLU A 78 -0.83 -21.63 5.05
CA GLU A 78 0.16 -20.60 5.42
C GLU A 78 -0.44 -19.18 5.51
N GLY A 79 -1.77 -19.05 5.67
CA GLY A 79 -2.49 -17.78 5.58
C GLY A 79 -1.87 -16.60 6.34
N PRO A 80 -1.69 -16.66 7.68
CA PRO A 80 -1.11 -15.55 8.45
C PRO A 80 0.33 -15.21 8.03
N ALA A 81 1.18 -16.21 7.78
CA ALA A 81 2.55 -15.98 7.33
C ALA A 81 2.59 -15.32 5.95
N GLU A 82 1.70 -15.73 5.03
CA GLU A 82 1.59 -15.13 3.71
C GLU A 82 1.02 -13.71 3.77
N LEU A 83 0.08 -13.44 4.67
CA LEU A 83 -0.42 -12.09 4.94
C LEU A 83 0.74 -11.16 5.31
N ALA A 84 1.57 -11.56 6.28
CA ALA A 84 2.72 -10.77 6.71
C ALA A 84 3.71 -10.53 5.56
N ARG A 85 4.07 -11.58 4.81
CA ARG A 85 5.00 -11.48 3.68
C ARG A 85 4.45 -10.58 2.57
N TRP A 86 3.17 -10.72 2.24
CA TRP A 86 2.51 -9.89 1.24
C TRP A 86 2.50 -8.42 1.66
N THR A 87 2.11 -8.10 2.89
CA THR A 87 2.11 -6.73 3.42
C THR A 87 3.50 -6.09 3.33
N VAL A 88 4.55 -6.81 3.72
CA VAL A 88 5.94 -6.32 3.61
C VAL A 88 6.33 -6.07 2.14
N ARG A 89 5.98 -6.99 1.22
CA ARG A 89 6.28 -6.81 -0.22
C ARG A 89 5.52 -5.60 -0.79
N ALA A 90 4.25 -5.46 -0.47
CA ALA A 90 3.42 -4.35 -0.93
C ALA A 90 3.94 -2.99 -0.42
N ALA A 91 4.29 -2.89 0.87
CA ALA A 91 4.85 -1.68 1.45
C ALA A 91 6.25 -1.35 0.90
N ARG A 92 7.05 -2.34 0.50
CA ARG A 92 8.33 -2.11 -0.19
C ARG A 92 8.16 -1.62 -1.62
N ALA A 93 7.11 -2.07 -2.30
CA ALA A 93 6.84 -1.73 -3.69
C ALA A 93 6.18 -0.35 -3.86
N ASP A 94 5.43 0.12 -2.87
CA ASP A 94 4.69 1.38 -2.98
C ASP A 94 4.80 2.22 -1.69
N VAL A 95 5.31 3.45 -1.84
CA VAL A 95 5.49 4.42 -0.75
C VAL A 95 4.17 4.87 -0.10
N LEU A 96 3.06 4.91 -0.86
CA LEU A 96 1.74 5.23 -0.32
C LEU A 96 1.20 4.07 0.50
N VAL A 97 1.41 2.82 0.06
CA VAL A 97 1.05 1.64 0.85
C VAL A 97 1.85 1.60 2.14
N LYS A 98 3.17 1.87 2.09
CA LYS A 98 4.00 2.00 3.29
C LYS A 98 3.44 3.05 4.26
N ALA A 99 3.12 4.24 3.78
CA ALA A 99 2.59 5.31 4.61
C ALA A 99 1.22 4.96 5.22
N LEU A 100 0.35 4.31 4.44
CA LEU A 100 -0.96 3.84 4.89
C LEU A 100 -0.86 2.81 6.03
N VAL A 101 -0.03 1.77 5.87
CA VAL A 101 0.06 0.69 6.87
C VAL A 101 0.82 1.09 8.12
N THR A 102 1.76 2.05 8.01
CA THR A 102 2.58 2.50 9.15
C THR A 102 2.05 3.76 9.82
N GLY A 103 1.21 4.54 9.14
CA GLY A 103 0.83 5.89 9.55
C GLY A 103 1.92 6.95 9.40
N VAL A 104 3.10 6.57 8.87
CA VAL A 104 4.23 7.48 8.73
C VAL A 104 4.21 8.13 7.36
N TRP A 105 3.81 9.40 7.33
CA TRP A 105 3.79 10.23 6.13
C TRP A 105 5.05 11.08 6.07
N GLY A 106 5.96 10.76 5.16
CA GLY A 106 7.14 11.58 4.91
C GLY A 106 6.80 12.90 4.22
N GLU A 107 7.70 13.88 4.28
CA GLU A 107 7.53 15.21 3.67
C GLU A 107 7.28 15.19 2.15
N HIS A 108 7.67 14.09 1.50
CA HIS A 108 7.52 13.90 0.07
C HIS A 108 6.13 13.41 -0.34
N LEU A 109 5.27 13.02 0.61
CA LEU A 109 3.97 12.41 0.35
C LEU A 109 2.80 13.36 0.69
N PRO A 110 1.65 13.21 0.00
CA PRO A 110 0.42 13.86 0.43
C PRO A 110 -0.04 13.29 1.79
N CYS A 111 -0.12 14.10 2.83
CA CYS A 111 -0.54 13.65 4.17
C CYS A 111 -2.07 13.77 4.37
N PRO A 112 -2.80 12.70 4.73
CA PRO A 112 -4.25 12.72 4.99
C PRO A 112 -4.70 13.80 5.99
N GLY A 113 -3.92 14.04 7.05
CA GLY A 113 -4.26 15.02 8.09
C GLY A 113 -4.32 16.45 7.55
N ALA A 114 -3.48 16.79 6.57
CA ALA A 114 -3.53 18.08 5.88
C ALA A 114 -4.72 18.16 4.90
N LEU A 115 -5.17 17.01 4.37
CA LEU A 115 -6.25 16.92 3.38
C LEU A 115 -7.66 16.91 3.99
N ALA A 116 -7.77 16.59 5.28
CA ALA A 116 -9.04 16.48 6.02
C ALA A 116 -9.69 17.85 6.36
N ALA A 117 -9.00 18.96 6.13
CA ALA A 117 -9.52 20.32 6.33
C ALA A 117 -10.49 20.79 5.22
N GLY A 118 -10.72 20.00 4.17
CA GLY A 118 -11.62 20.29 3.05
C GLY A 118 -12.93 19.49 3.06
N ARG A 119 -14.01 20.08 2.52
CA ARG A 119 -15.43 19.63 2.50
C ARG A 119 -15.69 18.10 2.64
N ARG A 120 -16.60 17.79 3.57
CA ARG A 120 -17.09 16.47 4.07
C ARG A 120 -17.79 15.53 3.07
N THR A 121 -17.64 15.67 1.75
CA THR A 121 -18.36 14.82 0.78
C THR A 121 -17.56 13.61 0.30
N ASP A 122 -16.26 13.53 0.57
CA ASP A 122 -15.43 12.35 0.34
C ASP A 122 -15.36 11.51 1.61
N ALA A 123 -15.65 10.21 1.54
CA ALA A 123 -15.45 9.30 2.69
C ALA A 123 -14.00 9.44 3.20
N ALA A 124 -13.83 9.55 4.51
CA ALA A 124 -12.52 9.75 5.13
C ALA A 124 -11.55 8.64 4.71
N LEU A 125 -10.28 8.98 4.52
CA LEU A 125 -9.24 7.99 4.32
C LEU A 125 -9.07 7.18 5.61
N PRO A 126 -8.93 5.85 5.54
CA PRO A 126 -8.80 5.04 6.74
C PRO A 126 -7.51 5.40 7.47
N THR A 127 -7.61 5.49 8.79
CA THR A 127 -6.44 5.48 9.68
C THR A 127 -5.68 4.15 9.54
N PRO A 128 -4.40 4.08 9.93
CA PRO A 128 -3.66 2.82 9.92
C PRO A 128 -4.36 1.72 10.72
N THR A 129 -4.94 2.06 11.88
CA THR A 129 -5.69 1.11 12.71
C THR A 129 -6.91 0.56 11.97
N GLU A 130 -7.74 1.43 11.38
CA GLU A 130 -8.91 1.00 10.61
C GLU A 130 -8.51 0.15 9.39
N LEU A 131 -7.44 0.52 8.71
CA LEU A 131 -6.92 -0.26 7.58
C LEU A 131 -6.50 -1.67 8.03
N LEU A 132 -5.77 -1.80 9.14
CA LEU A 132 -5.35 -3.09 9.67
C LEU A 132 -6.56 -3.94 10.09
N THR A 133 -7.59 -3.33 10.68
CA THR A 133 -8.88 -4.00 10.96
C THR A 133 -9.50 -4.53 9.67
N PHE A 134 -9.64 -3.69 8.62
CA PHE A 134 -10.20 -4.13 7.35
C PHE A 134 -9.41 -5.26 6.67
N VAL A 135 -8.08 -5.25 6.83
CA VAL A 135 -7.21 -6.29 6.29
C VAL A 135 -7.38 -7.59 7.07
N ARG A 136 -7.45 -7.54 8.40
CA ARG A 136 -7.67 -8.70 9.25
C ARG A 136 -9.02 -9.34 8.95
N ASP A 137 -10.09 -8.55 8.90
CA ASP A 137 -11.45 -9.07 8.66
C ASP A 137 -11.54 -9.75 7.28
N ARG A 138 -10.93 -9.15 6.24
CA ARG A 138 -10.78 -9.77 4.92
C ARG A 138 -9.92 -11.03 4.95
N ALA A 139 -8.85 -11.03 5.74
CA ALA A 139 -7.96 -12.17 5.83
C ALA A 139 -8.64 -13.37 6.50
N VAL A 140 -9.39 -13.14 7.57
CA VAL A 140 -10.21 -14.16 8.23
C VAL A 140 -11.23 -14.71 7.23
N ALA A 141 -12.03 -13.85 6.60
CA ALA A 141 -13.03 -14.27 5.60
C ALA A 141 -12.41 -15.03 4.41
N ALA A 142 -11.21 -14.65 3.95
CA ALA A 142 -10.53 -15.33 2.85
C ALA A 142 -9.95 -16.70 3.24
N LEU A 143 -9.66 -16.91 4.52
CA LEU A 143 -9.05 -18.13 5.05
C LEU A 143 -10.09 -19.09 5.65
N GLU A 144 -11.30 -18.60 5.93
CA GLU A 144 -12.46 -19.43 6.24
C GLU A 144 -12.70 -20.48 5.12
N GLY A 145 -13.07 -21.70 5.53
CA GLY A 145 -13.27 -22.82 4.62
C GLY A 145 -11.97 -23.44 4.06
N GLY A 146 -10.81 -23.17 4.67
CA GLY A 146 -9.58 -23.89 4.38
C GLY A 146 -9.66 -25.40 4.74
N PRO A 147 -8.69 -26.22 4.26
CA PRO A 147 -8.72 -27.68 4.41
C PRO A 147 -8.58 -28.18 5.85
N SER A 148 -8.15 -27.33 6.79
CA SER A 148 -8.07 -27.66 8.21
C SER A 148 -8.98 -26.71 9.00
N PRO A 149 -9.94 -27.25 9.79
CA PRO A 149 -10.71 -26.45 10.72
C PRO A 149 -9.76 -25.76 11.70
N ARG A 150 -9.83 -24.44 11.79
CA ARG A 150 -9.16 -23.65 12.83
C ARG A 150 -10.21 -23.02 13.71
N ASP A 151 -9.87 -22.84 14.98
CA ASP A 151 -10.63 -21.96 15.86
C ASP A 151 -10.64 -20.55 15.25
N PRO A 152 -11.82 -19.96 14.97
CA PRO A 152 -11.91 -18.60 14.44
C PRO A 152 -11.16 -17.57 15.28
N ALA A 153 -11.18 -17.70 16.61
CA ALA A 153 -10.48 -16.78 17.50
C ALA A 153 -8.95 -16.90 17.37
N GLU A 154 -8.43 -18.11 17.22
CA GLU A 154 -7.01 -18.37 16.99
C GLU A 154 -6.55 -17.83 15.63
N LEU A 155 -7.38 -17.97 14.59
CA LEU A 155 -7.11 -17.45 13.26
C LEU A 155 -7.08 -15.91 13.26
N GLU A 156 -8.06 -15.27 13.90
CA GLU A 156 -8.11 -13.82 14.06
C GLU A 156 -6.85 -13.30 14.76
N LEU A 157 -6.50 -13.89 15.91
CA LEU A 157 -5.29 -13.54 16.67
C LEU A 157 -4.02 -13.73 15.83
N SER A 158 -3.92 -14.84 15.09
CA SER A 158 -2.77 -15.13 14.23
C SER A 158 -2.62 -14.09 13.10
N CYS A 159 -3.73 -13.69 12.48
CA CYS A 159 -3.75 -12.63 11.46
C CYS A 159 -3.35 -11.27 12.05
N GLU A 160 -3.86 -10.91 13.23
CA GLU A 160 -3.48 -9.68 13.95
C GLU A 160 -1.98 -9.68 14.25
N ILE A 161 -1.43 -10.74 14.85
CA ILE A 161 0.01 -10.86 15.15
C ILE A 161 0.84 -10.75 13.87
N ALA A 162 0.46 -11.46 12.80
CA ALA A 162 1.15 -11.41 11.52
C ALA A 162 1.19 -9.99 10.92
N LEU A 163 0.07 -9.26 10.96
CA LEU A 163 -0.01 -7.87 10.51
C LEU A 163 0.87 -6.95 11.36
N ARG A 164 0.84 -7.09 12.69
CA ARG A 164 1.67 -6.28 13.60
C ARG A 164 3.15 -6.52 13.36
N LEU A 165 3.57 -7.76 13.16
CA LEU A 165 4.94 -8.11 12.81
C LEU A 165 5.34 -7.53 11.44
N ALA A 166 4.45 -7.58 10.44
CA ALA A 166 4.70 -7.00 9.12
C ALA A 166 4.85 -5.48 9.16
N VAL A 167 4.00 -4.79 9.92
CA VAL A 167 4.10 -3.32 10.14
C VAL A 167 5.39 -2.98 10.88
N SER A 168 5.72 -3.71 11.96
CA SER A 168 6.97 -3.53 12.70
C SER A 168 8.19 -3.73 11.80
N TYR A 169 8.20 -4.78 10.98
CA TYR A 169 9.29 -5.05 10.03
C TYR A 169 9.37 -3.99 8.91
N THR A 170 8.24 -3.41 8.51
CA THR A 170 8.21 -2.33 7.51
C THR A 170 8.79 -1.03 8.06
N LEU A 171 8.54 -0.75 9.35
CA LEU A 171 9.13 0.39 10.06
C LEU A 171 10.62 0.21 10.32
N VAL A 172 11.02 -0.98 10.77
CA VAL A 172 12.40 -1.33 11.12
C VAL A 172 12.84 -2.54 10.30
N PRO A 173 13.22 -2.33 9.02
CA PRO A 173 13.60 -3.44 8.16
C PRO A 173 14.92 -4.05 8.63
N ALA A 174 15.01 -5.38 8.57
CA ALA A 174 16.29 -6.04 8.76
C ALA A 174 17.28 -5.57 7.68
N PRO A 175 18.57 -5.36 8.03
CA PRO A 175 19.60 -5.08 7.03
C PRO A 175 19.61 -6.22 6.00
N ALA A 176 19.74 -5.86 4.72
CA ALA A 176 19.75 -6.84 3.64
C ALA A 176 20.82 -7.91 3.94
N LEU A 177 20.43 -9.18 4.04
CA LEU A 177 21.34 -10.32 4.29
C LEU A 177 22.24 -10.63 3.08
N SER A 178 22.55 -9.65 2.23
CA SER A 178 23.04 -9.83 0.86
C SER A 178 24.53 -9.52 0.65
N ALA A 179 25.35 -9.50 1.71
CA ALA A 179 26.80 -9.28 1.59
C ALA A 179 27.70 -10.33 2.27
N ARG A 180 27.17 -11.42 2.85
CA ARG A 180 28.00 -12.42 3.55
C ARG A 180 28.43 -13.65 2.72
N ASN A 181 27.86 -13.88 1.54
CA ASN A 181 28.19 -15.07 0.72
C ASN A 181 28.95 -14.78 -0.59
N ARG A 182 29.44 -13.56 -0.84
CA ARG A 182 30.26 -13.25 -2.03
C ARG A 182 31.77 -13.13 -1.76
N THR A 183 32.21 -13.06 -0.51
CA THR A 183 33.64 -12.90 -0.16
C THR A 183 34.35 -14.20 0.22
N ALA A 184 33.63 -15.32 0.36
CA ALA A 184 34.25 -16.63 0.58
C ALA A 184 34.73 -17.31 -0.72
N ALA A 185 34.17 -16.93 -1.87
CA ALA A 185 34.55 -17.50 -3.17
C ALA A 185 35.74 -16.80 -3.86
N ASP A 186 36.11 -15.59 -3.42
CA ASP A 186 37.18 -14.78 -4.04
C ASP A 186 38.52 -14.85 -3.26
N ARG A 187 38.61 -15.70 -2.24
CA ARG A 187 39.85 -15.94 -1.47
C ARG A 187 40.50 -17.30 -1.71
N SER A 188 39.95 -18.11 -2.62
CA SER A 188 40.47 -19.44 -2.97
C SER A 188 41.33 -19.46 -4.26
N HIS A 189 41.60 -18.30 -4.87
CA HIS A 189 42.44 -18.19 -6.08
C HIS A 189 43.45 -17.03 -6.03
N ARG A 190 44.13 -16.82 -4.90
CA ARG A 190 45.38 -16.06 -4.86
C ARG A 190 46.41 -16.76 -3.99
#